data_AF-A0A1I0U2Y5-F1
#
_entry.id   AF-A0A1I0U2Y5-F1
#
_cell.length_a   1.000
_cell.length_b   1.000
_cell.length_c   1.000
_cell.angle_alpha   90.00
_cell.angle_beta   90.00
_cell.angle_gamma   90.00
#
_symmetry.space_group_name_H-M   'P 1'
#
loop_
_entity.id
_entity.type
_entity.pdbx_description
1 polymer ?
#
loop_
_entity_poly.entity_id
_entity_poly.type
_entity_poly.pdbx_seq_one_letter_code
_entity_poly.pdbx_strand_id
1 'polypeptide(L)'
;MRVTRTWWTAAGRRTGVVAATLLLSAGGATALAAPITPSDPLGLGDDPVESILDVFGAGTKIDVDPNNYALDCPDVLIVAVTGATDSESTRNPLDEVDRLPWSNWTGNVTVPTGEANADHPGRVGWVYVPYSSTYGVSPTEVVPTYQESVREALAGTDRFLEENKAKCGSSTKFVLLGYSVGAEVMERLAVDIGSRPATASVTSDDIAGVALVGDPYRPAGTPSLGQPGPSGGGFMSSEPKDYGTLTPKMKWFCRPGDIACDAPLRLGILPLAANVFGQMHFTFAAPGLLLTDFAAAASDLAARTIAHVFTDPDFATSDESVLDVMLRVSDRTEDTSPTPPLPSPQEVSDAVQWALGPGRPIVEAKLAAEAEGFAEDNADIPQLWEKPYLELGFVQHLYYWDNFPDNGRDWESERMIRWITDLAREQSEAPPAPAAPAESAAPSESGAPQVIPPVNPGYLAPPAPEQESIPTTFDEILKSLGISAEPGK
;
A
#
# COMPACT_ATOMS: atom_id res chain seq x y z
N MET A 1 10.61 49.86 43.77
CA MET A 1 10.90 50.33 42.40
C MET A 1 10.89 49.13 41.47
N ARG A 2 9.96 49.13 40.50
CA ARG A 2 9.97 48.28 39.31
C ARG A 2 11.24 48.54 38.49
N VAL A 3 11.77 47.54 37.80
CA VAL A 3 11.92 47.55 36.32
C VAL A 3 11.92 46.09 35.82
N THR A 4 10.93 45.83 34.98
CA THR A 4 10.71 44.70 34.07
C THR A 4 11.81 44.57 33.01
N ARG A 5 12.20 43.35 32.60
CA ARG A 5 12.73 43.09 31.25
C ARG A 5 12.14 41.81 30.66
N THR A 6 11.30 42.07 29.68
CA THR A 6 10.64 41.23 28.69
C THR A 6 11.63 40.43 27.85
N TRP A 7 11.44 39.11 27.83
CA TRP A 7 11.85 38.21 26.74
C TRP A 7 10.57 37.60 26.16
N TRP A 8 9.93 38.33 25.26
CA TRP A 8 8.82 37.86 24.43
C TRP A 8 9.22 38.15 22.98
N THR A 9 9.92 37.21 22.36
CA THR A 9 10.33 37.28 20.94
C THR A 9 9.28 36.61 20.06
N ALA A 10 9.31 36.94 18.77
CA ALA A 10 8.34 36.59 17.72
C ALA A 10 7.90 35.12 17.62
N ALA A 11 8.56 34.18 18.30
CA ALA A 11 8.14 32.78 18.41
C ALA A 11 6.76 32.62 19.09
N GLY A 12 6.46 33.41 20.12
CA GLY A 12 5.14 33.38 20.79
C GLY A 12 3.99 33.98 19.98
N ARG A 13 4.28 34.63 18.84
CA ARG A 13 3.27 35.09 17.87
C ARG A 13 2.99 34.05 16.77
N ARG A 14 3.86 33.06 16.60
CA ARG A 14 3.76 32.02 15.56
C ARG A 14 3.03 30.77 16.05
N THR A 15 3.15 30.42 17.33
CA THR A 15 2.32 29.37 17.96
C THR A 15 0.83 29.69 18.02
N GLY A 16 0.44 30.96 17.83
CA GLY A 16 -0.97 31.36 17.76
C GLY A 16 -1.65 31.01 16.44
N VAL A 17 -0.88 30.77 15.37
CA VAL A 17 -1.34 30.55 13.97
C VAL A 17 -2.21 29.31 13.81
N VAL A 18 -2.26 28.49 14.85
CA VAL A 18 -2.19 27.04 14.73
C VAL A 18 -3.47 26.39 15.29
N ALA A 19 -3.94 26.76 16.49
CA ALA A 19 -5.13 26.14 17.09
C ALA A 19 -6.47 26.53 16.46
N ALA A 20 -6.47 27.68 15.79
CA ALA A 20 -7.66 28.38 15.33
C ALA A 20 -8.44 27.62 14.27
N THR A 21 -7.71 27.07 13.30
CA THR A 21 -8.26 26.48 12.09
C THR A 21 -9.02 25.20 12.43
N LEU A 22 -8.51 24.38 13.35
CA LEU A 22 -9.19 23.17 13.85
C LEU A 22 -10.39 23.48 14.75
N LEU A 23 -10.26 24.41 15.70
CA LEU A 23 -11.37 24.73 16.63
C LEU A 23 -12.57 25.40 15.94
N LEU A 24 -12.34 26.10 14.82
CA LEU A 24 -13.39 26.74 14.02
C LEU A 24 -13.93 25.86 12.89
N SER A 25 -13.13 24.95 12.32
CA SER A 25 -13.62 23.94 11.36
C SER A 25 -14.36 22.78 12.06
N ALA A 26 -13.97 22.42 13.28
CA ALA A 26 -14.60 21.37 14.09
C ALA A 26 -15.83 21.85 14.89
N GLY A 27 -16.58 22.83 14.37
CA GLY A 27 -17.81 23.39 14.96
C GLY A 27 -19.00 22.42 15.15
N GLY A 28 -18.73 21.15 15.46
CA GLY A 28 -19.68 20.12 15.85
C GLY A 28 -19.19 19.16 16.94
N ALA A 29 -17.94 19.26 17.43
CA ALA A 29 -17.43 18.34 18.45
C ALA A 29 -17.19 19.02 19.80
N THR A 30 -18.26 19.44 20.48
CA THR A 30 -18.21 19.54 21.94
C THR A 30 -18.20 18.13 22.54
N ALA A 31 -17.05 17.45 22.47
CA ALA A 31 -16.79 16.26 23.27
C ALA A 31 -16.11 16.72 24.57
N LEU A 32 -16.89 16.75 25.64
CA LEU A 32 -16.40 16.86 27.01
C LEU A 32 -15.41 15.73 27.27
N ALA A 33 -14.11 16.05 27.33
CA ALA A 33 -13.10 15.15 27.86
C ALA A 33 -13.41 14.89 29.35
N ALA A 34 -13.76 13.65 29.68
CA ALA A 34 -13.63 13.13 31.02
C ALA A 34 -12.31 12.34 31.10
N PRO A 35 -11.51 12.50 32.16
CA PRO A 35 -10.27 11.75 32.30
C PRO A 35 -10.61 10.29 32.63
N ILE A 36 -10.36 9.38 31.68
CA ILE A 36 -10.32 7.94 31.96
C ILE A 36 -8.87 7.62 32.31
N THR A 37 -8.66 7.09 33.50
CA THR A 37 -7.35 6.63 33.98
C THR A 37 -6.99 5.32 33.28
N PRO A 38 -5.73 5.11 32.89
CA PRO A 38 -5.33 3.85 32.28
C PRO A 38 -5.39 2.74 33.33
N SER A 39 -6.23 1.75 33.06
CA SER A 39 -6.17 0.46 33.74
C SER A 39 -5.65 -0.53 32.71
N ASP A 40 -4.41 -0.99 32.88
CA ASP A 40 -3.85 -2.16 32.19
C ASP A 40 -4.85 -3.32 32.20
N PRO A 41 -5.24 -3.88 31.04
CA PRO A 41 -5.92 -5.15 31.01
C PRO A 41 -5.22 -6.16 30.08
N LEU A 42 -3.94 -5.97 29.73
CA LEU A 42 -3.21 -6.95 28.93
C LEU A 42 -1.80 -7.12 29.51
N GLY A 43 -1.71 -8.02 30.49
CA GLY A 43 -0.43 -8.59 30.91
C GLY A 43 0.18 -9.39 29.77
N LEU A 44 0.78 -8.69 28.80
CA LEU A 44 1.70 -9.25 27.85
C LEU A 44 3.04 -9.39 28.57
N GLY A 45 3.28 -10.60 29.08
CA GLY A 45 4.59 -10.98 29.58
C GLY A 45 5.62 -10.91 28.44
N ASP A 46 6.83 -10.49 28.80
CA ASP A 46 8.02 -10.62 27.98
C ASP A 46 8.30 -12.11 27.72
N ASP A 47 7.75 -12.66 26.64
CA ASP A 47 8.18 -13.96 26.13
C ASP A 47 9.21 -13.77 25.00
N PRO A 48 10.32 -14.53 25.01
CA PRO A 48 11.42 -14.35 24.08
C PRO A 48 11.00 -14.77 22.66
N VAL A 49 11.25 -13.87 21.72
CA VAL A 49 11.08 -14.10 20.27
C VAL A 49 11.95 -15.29 19.86
N GLU A 50 11.32 -16.40 19.50
CA GLU A 50 12.03 -17.58 18.98
C GLU A 50 12.65 -17.27 17.61
N SER A 51 13.85 -17.81 17.40
CA SER A 51 14.59 -17.69 16.15
C SER A 51 13.81 -18.34 15.01
N ILE A 52 13.69 -17.64 13.88
CA ILE A 52 12.96 -18.05 12.65
C ILE A 52 13.39 -19.43 12.11
N LEU A 53 14.55 -19.95 12.51
CA LEU A 53 14.93 -21.34 12.22
C LEU A 53 13.96 -22.40 12.78
N ASP A 54 13.19 -22.09 13.83
CA ASP A 54 12.13 -22.98 14.35
C ASP A 54 10.78 -22.80 13.63
N VAL A 55 10.56 -21.67 12.94
CA VAL A 55 9.41 -21.44 12.05
C VAL A 55 9.50 -22.31 10.78
N PHE A 56 10.69 -22.80 10.43
CA PHE A 56 10.92 -23.74 9.32
C PHE A 56 10.55 -25.20 9.64
N GLY A 57 9.88 -25.47 10.77
CA GLY A 57 9.02 -26.64 10.96
C GLY A 57 9.54 -27.97 10.40
N ALA A 58 10.59 -28.53 10.97
CA ALA A 58 10.90 -29.94 10.82
C ALA A 58 9.83 -30.78 11.55
N GLY A 59 8.67 -31.02 10.94
CA GLY A 59 7.60 -31.75 11.65
C GLY A 59 6.42 -32.29 10.84
N THR A 60 6.08 -31.72 9.68
CA THR A 60 5.00 -32.20 8.82
C THR A 60 5.47 -32.20 7.37
N LYS A 61 4.92 -33.06 6.50
CA LYS A 61 5.29 -33.09 5.08
C LYS A 61 5.07 -31.69 4.49
N ILE A 62 6.15 -30.95 4.25
CA ILE A 62 6.13 -29.74 3.46
C ILE A 62 6.05 -30.21 2.01
N ASP A 63 4.92 -29.98 1.33
CA ASP A 63 4.79 -30.26 -0.10
C ASP A 63 5.35 -29.06 -0.86
N VAL A 64 6.68 -28.90 -0.81
CA VAL A 64 7.36 -27.87 -1.62
C VAL A 64 7.27 -28.31 -3.07
N ASP A 65 6.71 -27.45 -3.92
CA ASP A 65 6.68 -27.70 -5.36
C ASP A 65 8.10 -28.03 -5.87
N PRO A 66 8.29 -29.08 -6.69
CA PRO A 66 9.61 -29.49 -7.16
C PRO A 66 10.33 -28.43 -8.02
N ASN A 67 9.61 -27.42 -8.52
CA ASN A 67 10.18 -26.30 -9.27
C ASN A 67 10.41 -25.06 -8.38
N ASN A 68 10.13 -25.13 -7.08
CA ASN A 68 10.39 -24.04 -6.14
C ASN A 68 11.79 -24.13 -5.53
N TYR A 69 12.73 -23.32 -6.05
CA TYR A 69 14.11 -23.28 -5.56
C TYR A 69 14.35 -22.23 -4.46
N ALA A 70 13.32 -21.77 -3.73
CA ALA A 70 13.45 -20.69 -2.74
C ALA A 70 14.50 -20.94 -1.65
N LEU A 71 14.74 -22.21 -1.29
CA LEU A 71 15.73 -22.57 -0.28
C LEU A 71 17.18 -22.55 -0.78
N ASP A 72 17.37 -22.57 -2.11
CA ASP A 72 18.66 -22.80 -2.79
C ASP A 72 19.33 -21.52 -3.29
N CYS A 73 18.89 -20.34 -2.81
CA CYS A 73 19.37 -19.03 -3.27
C CYS A 73 19.23 -18.86 -4.79
N PRO A 74 17.99 -18.84 -5.32
CA PRO A 74 17.76 -18.80 -6.75
C PRO A 74 18.24 -17.46 -7.35
N ASP A 75 18.45 -17.41 -8.67
CA ASP A 75 18.81 -16.16 -9.35
C ASP A 75 17.74 -15.08 -9.11
N VAL A 76 16.47 -15.48 -9.18
CA VAL A 76 15.32 -14.65 -8.79
C VAL A 76 14.48 -15.35 -7.71
N LEU A 77 14.26 -14.66 -6.59
CA LEU A 77 13.31 -15.05 -5.56
C LEU A 77 12.07 -14.17 -5.64
N ILE A 78 10.91 -14.77 -5.93
CA ILE A 78 9.62 -14.08 -5.88
C ILE A 78 9.16 -14.04 -4.43
N VAL A 79 8.98 -12.85 -3.89
CA VAL A 79 8.39 -12.64 -2.56
C VAL A 79 6.94 -12.22 -2.78
N ALA A 80 6.01 -13.11 -2.46
CA ALA A 80 4.60 -12.91 -2.74
C ALA A 80 3.80 -12.56 -1.47
N VAL A 81 3.06 -11.46 -1.49
CA VAL A 81 2.07 -11.13 -0.46
C VAL A 81 0.68 -11.24 -1.06
N THR A 82 -0.15 -12.08 -0.46
CA THR A 82 -1.52 -12.36 -0.89
C THR A 82 -2.49 -11.26 -0.43
N GLY A 83 -3.73 -11.30 -0.93
CA GLY A 83 -4.80 -10.42 -0.46
C GLY A 83 -5.25 -10.77 0.95
N ALA A 84 -6.23 -10.02 1.48
CA ALA A 84 -6.85 -10.38 2.75
C ALA A 84 -7.59 -11.71 2.64
N THR A 85 -7.63 -12.45 3.75
CA THR A 85 -8.21 -13.78 3.93
C THR A 85 -7.49 -14.92 3.20
N ASP A 86 -6.30 -14.66 2.65
CA ASP A 86 -5.50 -15.61 1.86
C ASP A 86 -4.24 -16.12 2.56
N SER A 87 -3.95 -15.64 3.78
CA SER A 87 -2.78 -16.04 4.56
C SER A 87 -3.13 -16.11 6.05
N GLU A 88 -2.19 -16.67 6.82
CA GLU A 88 -2.24 -16.66 8.29
C GLU A 88 -0.82 -16.37 8.79
N SER A 89 -0.69 -15.78 9.99
CA SER A 89 0.62 -15.47 10.60
C SER A 89 1.49 -16.72 10.79
N THR A 90 0.86 -17.89 10.90
CA THR A 90 1.50 -19.20 11.08
C THR A 90 1.65 -19.98 9.77
N ARG A 91 1.32 -19.39 8.61
CA ARG A 91 1.49 -20.03 7.30
C ARG A 91 2.95 -20.43 7.09
N ASN A 92 3.16 -21.62 6.53
CA ASN A 92 4.48 -21.99 6.03
C ASN A 92 4.77 -21.22 4.72
N PRO A 93 5.87 -20.46 4.62
CA PRO A 93 6.18 -19.64 3.45
C PRO A 93 6.39 -20.40 2.14
N LEU A 94 6.73 -21.69 2.22
CA LEU A 94 6.97 -22.56 1.06
C LEU A 94 5.79 -23.45 0.73
N ASP A 95 4.76 -23.44 1.58
CA ASP A 95 3.60 -24.28 1.39
C ASP A 95 2.71 -23.66 0.32
N GLU A 96 2.60 -24.40 -0.78
CA GLU A 96 1.50 -24.27 -1.69
C GLU A 96 0.28 -24.80 -0.94
N VAL A 97 -0.43 -23.92 -0.23
CA VAL A 97 -1.73 -24.28 0.39
C VAL A 97 -2.77 -24.73 -0.66
N ASP A 98 -2.37 -24.76 -1.94
CA ASP A 98 -2.92 -25.46 -3.09
C ASP A 98 -4.44 -25.70 -3.01
N ARG A 99 -5.14 -24.75 -3.63
CA ARG A 99 -6.38 -25.00 -4.39
C ARG A 99 -7.67 -25.16 -3.58
N LEU A 100 -7.78 -24.53 -2.42
CA LEU A 100 -9.11 -24.09 -1.98
C LEU A 100 -9.63 -23.02 -2.95
N PRO A 101 -10.89 -23.09 -3.40
CA PRO A 101 -11.49 -22.01 -4.16
C PRO A 101 -11.32 -20.69 -3.38
N TRP A 102 -10.83 -19.64 -4.06
CA TRP A 102 -10.72 -18.28 -3.52
C TRP A 102 -9.62 -18.05 -2.47
N SER A 103 -8.55 -18.84 -2.45
CA SER A 103 -7.38 -18.59 -1.59
C SER A 103 -6.08 -18.51 -2.40
N ASN A 104 -5.09 -17.76 -1.89
CA ASN A 104 -3.73 -17.64 -2.43
C ASN A 104 -3.67 -17.28 -3.92
N TRP A 105 -4.28 -16.16 -4.32
CA TRP A 105 -4.27 -15.75 -5.73
C TRP A 105 -2.87 -15.71 -6.37
N THR A 106 -1.86 -15.28 -5.61
CA THR A 106 -0.46 -15.17 -6.11
C THR A 106 0.10 -16.52 -6.57
N GLY A 107 -0.46 -17.64 -6.10
CA GLY A 107 -0.18 -19.00 -6.59
C GLY A 107 -0.41 -19.17 -8.09
N ASN A 108 -1.36 -18.43 -8.68
CA ASN A 108 -1.62 -18.41 -10.12
C ASN A 108 -0.49 -17.80 -10.94
N VAL A 109 0.49 -17.15 -10.29
CA VAL A 109 1.67 -16.56 -10.94
C VAL A 109 2.93 -17.34 -10.55
N THR A 110 3.13 -17.61 -9.26
CA THR A 110 4.36 -18.23 -8.75
C THR A 110 4.54 -19.67 -9.26
N VAL A 111 3.53 -20.53 -9.09
CA VAL A 111 3.63 -21.95 -9.47
C VAL A 111 3.85 -22.11 -10.99
N PRO A 112 3.06 -21.49 -11.88
CA PRO A 112 3.32 -21.60 -13.31
C PRO A 112 4.64 -20.94 -13.76
N THR A 113 5.15 -19.94 -13.02
CA THR A 113 6.49 -19.40 -13.27
C THR A 113 7.56 -20.44 -12.95
N GLY A 114 7.41 -21.20 -11.87
CA GLY A 114 8.24 -22.36 -11.57
C GLY A 114 8.20 -23.40 -12.69
N GLU A 115 7.00 -23.79 -13.12
CA GLU A 115 6.80 -24.75 -14.23
C GLU A 115 7.44 -24.27 -15.54
N ALA A 116 7.29 -22.98 -15.88
CA ALA A 116 7.90 -22.38 -17.07
C ALA A 116 9.44 -22.38 -17.04
N ASN A 117 10.04 -22.51 -15.85
CA ASN A 117 11.49 -22.54 -15.64
C ASN A 117 11.99 -23.92 -15.18
N ALA A 118 11.18 -24.98 -15.30
CA ALA A 118 11.53 -26.34 -14.82
C ALA A 118 12.84 -26.89 -15.43
N ASP A 119 13.15 -26.53 -16.68
CA ASP A 119 14.39 -26.94 -17.37
C ASP A 119 15.63 -26.14 -16.92
N HIS A 120 15.47 -25.16 -16.02
CA HIS A 120 16.52 -24.29 -15.51
C HIS A 120 16.55 -24.25 -13.97
N PRO A 121 16.98 -25.34 -13.31
CA PRO A 121 17.05 -25.42 -11.85
C PRO A 121 17.82 -24.24 -11.22
N GLY A 122 17.27 -23.66 -10.15
CA GLY A 122 17.86 -22.53 -9.43
C GLY A 122 17.62 -21.16 -10.08
N ARG A 123 16.96 -21.06 -11.23
CA ARG A 123 16.63 -19.75 -11.83
C ARG A 123 15.56 -19.00 -11.04
N VAL A 124 14.50 -19.70 -10.63
CA VAL A 124 13.37 -19.12 -9.90
C VAL A 124 13.11 -19.91 -8.63
N GLY A 125 12.87 -19.21 -7.54
CA GLY A 125 12.14 -19.74 -6.38
C GLY A 125 11.12 -18.72 -5.90
N TRP A 126 10.23 -19.12 -5.00
CA TRP A 126 9.26 -18.20 -4.43
C TRP A 126 8.86 -18.55 -3.00
N VAL A 127 8.40 -17.53 -2.29
CA VAL A 127 7.80 -17.66 -0.96
C VAL A 127 6.51 -16.86 -0.89
N TYR A 128 5.65 -17.25 0.05
CA TYR A 128 4.48 -16.49 0.46
C TYR A 128 4.72 -15.89 1.84
N VAL A 129 4.47 -14.60 2.00
CA VAL A 129 4.66 -13.91 3.28
C VAL A 129 3.55 -14.32 4.26
N PRO A 130 3.90 -14.90 5.43
CA PRO A 130 2.93 -15.17 6.49
C PRO A 130 2.54 -13.87 7.18
N TYR A 131 1.23 -13.64 7.28
CA TYR A 131 0.65 -12.52 8.03
C TYR A 131 -0.82 -12.83 8.31
N SER A 132 -1.43 -12.13 9.26
CA SER A 132 -2.80 -12.36 9.71
C SER A 132 -3.87 -12.23 8.61
N SER A 133 -3.58 -11.50 7.53
CA SER A 133 -4.42 -11.39 6.33
C SER A 133 -5.90 -11.19 6.64
N THR A 134 -6.24 -10.09 7.32
CA THR A 134 -7.62 -9.85 7.79
C THR A 134 -8.06 -8.41 7.62
N TYR A 135 -9.36 -8.21 7.46
CA TYR A 135 -10.02 -6.90 7.52
C TYR A 135 -10.46 -6.53 8.96
N GLY A 136 -9.99 -7.25 9.97
CA GLY A 136 -10.48 -7.11 11.35
C GLY A 136 -11.84 -7.76 11.58
N VAL A 137 -12.33 -8.59 10.65
CA VAL A 137 -13.67 -9.18 10.69
C VAL A 137 -13.59 -10.63 11.18
N SER A 138 -14.35 -10.97 12.22
CA SER A 138 -14.49 -12.34 12.69
C SER A 138 -15.84 -12.58 13.37
N PRO A 139 -16.49 -13.75 13.19
CA PRO A 139 -17.76 -14.04 13.85
C PRO A 139 -17.65 -14.09 15.38
N THR A 140 -16.55 -14.65 15.90
CA THR A 140 -16.45 -15.05 17.31
C THR A 140 -15.21 -14.54 18.02
N GLU A 141 -14.11 -14.38 17.31
CA GLU A 141 -12.81 -14.07 17.91
C GLU A 141 -12.41 -12.62 17.64
N VAL A 142 -11.59 -12.05 18.52
CA VAL A 142 -10.94 -10.77 18.24
C VAL A 142 -9.67 -11.08 17.47
N VAL A 143 -9.69 -10.82 16.17
CA VAL A 143 -8.55 -10.95 15.25
C VAL A 143 -7.87 -9.60 15.08
N PRO A 144 -6.61 -9.51 14.66
CA PRO A 144 -5.96 -8.23 14.41
C PRO A 144 -6.79 -7.30 13.50
N THR A 145 -6.72 -6.00 13.73
CA THR A 145 -7.29 -4.98 12.84
C THR A 145 -6.61 -5.01 11.47
N TYR A 146 -7.23 -4.40 10.46
CA TYR A 146 -6.63 -4.31 9.12
C TYR A 146 -5.23 -3.67 9.14
N GLN A 147 -5.07 -2.54 9.82
CA GLN A 147 -3.78 -1.86 9.89
C GLN A 147 -2.75 -2.66 10.71
N GLU A 148 -3.18 -3.44 11.70
CA GLU A 148 -2.30 -4.41 12.36
C GLU A 148 -1.83 -5.51 11.41
N SER A 149 -2.73 -6.00 10.56
CA SER A 149 -2.42 -7.01 9.55
C SER A 149 -1.43 -6.50 8.51
N VAL A 150 -1.66 -5.32 7.94
CA VAL A 150 -0.75 -4.69 6.96
C VAL A 150 0.62 -4.43 7.58
N ARG A 151 0.67 -3.93 8.83
CA ARG A 151 1.93 -3.70 9.54
C ARG A 151 2.72 -4.99 9.76
N GLU A 152 2.04 -6.07 10.16
CA GLU A 152 2.67 -7.38 10.29
C GLU A 152 3.28 -7.83 8.96
N ALA A 153 2.56 -7.67 7.85
CA ALA A 153 3.04 -8.01 6.51
C ALA A 153 4.24 -7.15 6.10
N LEU A 154 4.22 -5.84 6.32
CA LEU A 154 5.34 -4.94 6.02
C LEU A 154 6.61 -5.35 6.78
N ALA A 155 6.50 -5.50 8.10
CA ALA A 155 7.62 -5.88 8.95
C ALA A 155 8.14 -7.30 8.64
N GLY A 156 7.23 -8.24 8.37
CA GLY A 156 7.57 -9.61 7.98
C GLY A 156 8.28 -9.69 6.64
N THR A 157 7.78 -8.95 5.63
CA THR A 157 8.38 -8.90 4.29
C THR A 157 9.75 -8.25 4.31
N ASP A 158 9.91 -7.10 4.99
CA ASP A 158 11.20 -6.42 5.10
C ASP A 158 12.25 -7.32 5.77
N ARG A 159 11.91 -7.91 6.92
CA ARG A 159 12.78 -8.87 7.60
C ARG A 159 13.16 -10.05 6.70
N PHE A 160 12.21 -10.57 5.94
CA PHE A 160 12.47 -11.67 5.01
C PHE A 160 13.48 -11.27 3.92
N LEU A 161 13.34 -10.07 3.34
CA LEU A 161 14.28 -9.56 2.34
C LEU A 161 15.68 -9.41 2.96
N GLU A 162 15.78 -8.84 4.15
CA GLU A 162 17.04 -8.65 4.88
C GLU A 162 17.74 -9.98 5.19
N GLU A 163 16.99 -10.98 5.66
CA GLU A 163 17.54 -12.31 5.97
C GLU A 163 17.97 -13.07 4.72
N ASN A 164 17.19 -13.01 3.63
CA ASN A 164 17.58 -13.63 2.36
C ASN A 164 18.77 -12.91 1.73
N LYS A 165 18.83 -11.59 1.86
CA LYS A 165 19.99 -10.81 1.44
C LYS A 165 21.24 -11.20 2.21
N ALA A 166 21.12 -11.41 3.53
CA ALA A 166 22.23 -11.89 4.35
C ALA A 166 22.66 -13.32 3.99
N LYS A 167 21.71 -14.20 3.65
CA LYS A 167 21.95 -15.61 3.29
C LYS A 167 22.57 -15.76 1.89
N CYS A 168 21.97 -15.11 0.89
CA CYS A 168 22.27 -15.31 -0.53
C CYS A 168 23.11 -14.18 -1.15
N GLY A 169 23.28 -13.05 -0.46
CA GLY A 169 24.12 -11.95 -0.93
C GLY A 169 23.60 -11.32 -2.22
N SER A 170 24.47 -11.15 -3.22
CA SER A 170 24.10 -10.55 -4.52
C SER A 170 23.73 -11.58 -5.58
N SER A 171 23.75 -12.88 -5.27
CA SER A 171 23.39 -13.92 -6.26
C SER A 171 21.89 -13.97 -6.53
N THR A 172 21.08 -13.54 -5.55
CA THR A 172 19.63 -13.54 -5.65
C THR A 172 19.12 -12.11 -5.80
N LYS A 173 18.27 -11.88 -6.80
CA LYS A 173 17.45 -10.68 -6.93
C LYS A 173 16.00 -10.99 -6.53
N PHE A 174 15.29 -9.99 -6.05
CA PHE A 174 13.91 -10.15 -5.59
C PHE A 174 12.92 -9.66 -6.63
N VAL A 175 11.86 -10.42 -6.87
CA VAL A 175 10.64 -9.92 -7.50
C VAL A 175 9.59 -9.77 -6.42
N LEU A 176 9.11 -8.54 -6.22
CA LEU A 176 8.05 -8.25 -5.27
C LEU A 176 6.70 -8.43 -5.97
N LEU A 177 5.89 -9.39 -5.51
CA LEU A 177 4.57 -9.68 -6.08
C LEU A 177 3.49 -9.43 -5.03
N GLY A 178 2.55 -8.56 -5.33
CA GLY A 178 1.46 -8.22 -4.42
C GLY A 178 0.10 -8.30 -5.09
N TYR A 179 -0.88 -8.79 -4.35
CA TYR A 179 -2.28 -8.83 -4.76
C TYR A 179 -3.19 -8.17 -3.72
N SER A 180 -4.05 -7.24 -4.13
CA SER A 180 -4.98 -6.53 -3.24
C SER A 180 -4.25 -5.87 -2.06
N VAL A 181 -4.56 -6.26 -0.82
CA VAL A 181 -3.83 -5.87 0.40
C VAL A 181 -2.33 -6.15 0.28
N GLY A 182 -1.92 -7.24 -0.38
CA GLY A 182 -0.52 -7.53 -0.63
C GLY A 182 0.13 -6.61 -1.66
N ALA A 183 -0.65 -6.03 -2.59
CA ALA A 183 -0.16 -4.99 -3.48
C ALA A 183 0.09 -3.69 -2.71
N GLU A 184 -0.77 -3.32 -1.76
CA GLU A 184 -0.51 -2.22 -0.84
C GLU A 184 0.79 -2.43 -0.05
N VAL A 185 0.99 -3.62 0.52
CA VAL A 185 2.21 -3.96 1.27
C VAL A 185 3.45 -3.80 0.40
N MET A 186 3.42 -4.35 -0.82
CA MET A 186 4.56 -4.31 -1.74
C MET A 186 4.83 -2.91 -2.30
N GLU A 187 3.80 -2.09 -2.53
CA GLU A 187 4.00 -0.71 -2.96
C GLU A 187 4.65 0.13 -1.86
N ARG A 188 4.13 0.07 -0.64
CA ARG A 188 4.69 0.80 0.51
C ARG A 188 6.15 0.39 0.76
N LEU A 189 6.44 -0.91 0.71
CA LEU A 189 7.81 -1.42 0.81
C LEU A 189 8.70 -0.95 -0.36
N ALA A 190 8.17 -0.83 -1.57
CA ALA A 190 8.90 -0.28 -2.71
C ALA A 190 9.20 1.22 -2.53
N VAL A 191 8.29 2.00 -1.96
CA VAL A 191 8.56 3.41 -1.59
C VAL A 191 9.69 3.48 -0.57
N ASP A 192 9.63 2.67 0.49
CA ASP A 192 10.68 2.62 1.50
C ASP A 192 12.04 2.22 0.91
N ILE A 193 12.13 1.07 0.21
CA ILE A 193 13.37 0.59 -0.44
C ILE A 193 13.89 1.59 -1.48
N GLY A 194 13.01 2.29 -2.19
CA GLY A 194 13.35 3.35 -3.14
C GLY A 194 14.02 4.56 -2.48
N SER A 195 13.70 4.83 -1.22
CA SER A 195 14.22 5.93 -0.42
C SER A 195 15.44 5.57 0.43
N ARG A 196 15.73 4.28 0.63
CA ARG A 196 16.84 3.80 1.45
C ARG A 196 18.20 4.33 0.94
N PRO A 197 19.13 4.67 1.85
CA PRO A 197 20.48 5.03 1.44
C PRO A 197 21.19 3.83 0.80
N ALA A 198 22.16 4.08 -0.08
CA ALA A 198 22.94 3.03 -0.74
C ALA A 198 23.74 2.13 0.22
N THR A 199 23.85 2.50 1.50
CA THR A 199 24.47 1.70 2.56
C THR A 199 23.50 0.76 3.28
N ALA A 200 22.21 0.80 2.96
CA ALA A 200 21.24 -0.16 3.47
C ALA A 200 21.58 -1.58 2.97
N SER A 201 21.16 -2.60 3.71
CA SER A 201 21.46 -4.00 3.39
C SER A 201 20.65 -4.48 2.18
N VAL A 202 19.34 -4.22 2.17
CA VAL A 202 18.50 -4.31 0.97
C VAL A 202 18.35 -2.93 0.33
N THR A 203 18.63 -2.84 -0.97
CA THR A 203 18.51 -1.61 -1.76
C THR A 203 17.68 -1.84 -3.03
N SER A 204 17.37 -0.75 -3.74
CA SER A 204 16.70 -0.83 -5.03
C SER A 204 17.41 -1.71 -6.06
N ASP A 205 18.74 -1.88 -5.96
CA ASP A 205 19.52 -2.75 -6.85
C ASP A 205 19.24 -4.23 -6.63
N ASP A 206 18.77 -4.62 -5.45
CA ASP A 206 18.42 -6.00 -5.12
C ASP A 206 17.06 -6.43 -5.67
N ILE A 207 16.22 -5.47 -6.06
CA ILE A 207 14.90 -5.72 -6.63
C ILE A 207 15.02 -5.80 -8.15
N ALA A 208 14.64 -6.92 -8.76
CA ALA A 208 14.55 -7.10 -10.20
C ALA A 208 13.27 -6.50 -10.79
N GLY A 209 12.16 -6.57 -10.05
CA GLY A 209 10.84 -6.14 -10.51
C GLY A 209 9.83 -6.03 -9.36
N VAL A 210 8.83 -5.19 -9.53
CA VAL A 210 7.67 -5.09 -8.62
C VAL A 210 6.39 -5.24 -9.46
N ALA A 211 5.56 -6.23 -9.14
CA ALA A 211 4.28 -6.47 -9.79
C ALA A 211 3.13 -6.35 -8.78
N LEU A 212 2.24 -5.40 -9.03
CA LEU A 212 1.15 -5.01 -8.14
C LEU A 212 -0.18 -5.22 -8.85
N VAL A 213 -1.06 -6.04 -8.27
CA VAL A 213 -2.36 -6.37 -8.86
C VAL A 213 -3.49 -5.97 -7.93
N GLY A 214 -4.48 -5.25 -8.45
CA GLY A 214 -5.59 -4.75 -7.62
C GLY A 214 -5.13 -3.76 -6.55
N ASP A 215 -4.07 -3.01 -6.85
CA ASP A 215 -3.37 -2.13 -5.93
C ASP A 215 -4.18 -0.89 -5.53
N PRO A 216 -4.48 -0.68 -4.23
CA PRO A 216 -5.26 0.46 -3.76
C PRO A 216 -4.52 1.79 -3.80
N TYR A 217 -3.24 1.81 -4.16
CA TYR A 217 -2.41 3.00 -4.34
C TYR A 217 -1.98 3.21 -5.80
N ARG A 218 -2.54 2.44 -6.74
CA ARG A 218 -2.18 2.52 -8.17
C ARG A 218 -2.26 3.95 -8.71
N PRO A 219 -1.17 4.49 -9.31
CA PRO A 219 -1.23 5.83 -9.88
C PRO A 219 -2.17 5.92 -11.07
N ALA A 220 -2.95 7.01 -11.13
CA ALA A 220 -3.97 7.21 -12.14
C ALA A 220 -3.44 7.11 -13.57
N GLY A 221 -4.19 6.42 -14.45
CA GLY A 221 -3.83 6.31 -15.87
C GLY A 221 -2.56 5.49 -16.18
N THR A 222 -1.97 4.85 -15.17
CA THR A 222 -0.79 3.99 -15.38
C THR A 222 -1.14 2.78 -16.25
N PRO A 223 -0.28 2.38 -17.21
CA PRO A 223 -0.48 1.18 -18.01
C PRO A 223 -0.62 -0.10 -17.16
N SER A 224 -1.51 -1.01 -17.58
CA SER A 224 -1.67 -2.34 -16.99
C SER A 224 -0.77 -3.33 -17.74
N LEU A 225 0.41 -3.64 -17.20
CA LEU A 225 1.42 -4.55 -17.80
C LEU A 225 1.73 -4.25 -19.29
N GLY A 226 1.99 -2.98 -19.60
CA GLY A 226 2.34 -2.54 -20.96
C GLY A 226 1.15 -2.40 -21.91
N GLN A 227 -0.07 -2.68 -21.45
CA GLN A 227 -1.32 -2.34 -22.14
C GLN A 227 -1.92 -1.07 -21.56
N PRO A 228 -2.83 -0.38 -22.30
CA PRO A 228 -3.61 0.70 -21.72
C PRO A 228 -4.32 0.22 -20.44
N GLY A 229 -4.01 0.88 -19.31
CA GLY A 229 -4.71 0.67 -18.05
C GLY A 229 -5.96 1.53 -17.97
N PRO A 230 -6.83 1.32 -16.98
CA PRO A 230 -7.99 2.15 -16.80
C PRO A 230 -7.60 3.55 -16.27
N SER A 231 -8.47 4.54 -16.53
CA SER A 231 -8.16 5.95 -16.31
C SER A 231 -8.23 6.39 -14.85
N GLY A 232 -8.96 5.67 -14.01
CA GLY A 232 -8.99 5.92 -12.56
C GLY A 232 -7.65 5.56 -11.92
N GLY A 233 -7.63 5.47 -10.59
CA GLY A 233 -6.48 5.05 -9.82
C GLY A 233 -6.88 4.34 -8.53
N GLY A 234 -5.91 4.13 -7.64
CA GLY A 234 -6.13 3.52 -6.33
C GLY A 234 -7.11 4.31 -5.48
N PHE A 235 -8.04 3.61 -4.81
CA PHE A 235 -9.03 4.26 -3.95
C PHE A 235 -8.44 4.88 -2.69
N MET A 236 -7.28 4.41 -2.22
CA MET A 236 -6.58 4.99 -1.07
C MET A 236 -5.74 6.20 -1.48
N SER A 237 -5.07 6.11 -2.62
CA SER A 237 -4.40 7.23 -3.28
C SER A 237 -4.21 6.91 -4.76
N SER A 238 -4.32 7.92 -5.61
CA SER A 238 -4.12 7.79 -7.05
C SER A 238 -2.92 8.60 -7.56
N GLU A 239 -2.19 9.24 -6.65
CA GLU A 239 -0.99 10.03 -6.99
C GLU A 239 0.24 9.14 -7.09
N PRO A 240 1.09 9.31 -8.11
CA PRO A 240 2.35 8.58 -8.19
C PRO A 240 3.24 8.92 -6.99
N LYS A 241 3.73 7.89 -6.30
CA LYS A 241 4.72 8.04 -5.23
C LYS A 241 6.14 8.11 -5.81
N ASP A 242 7.07 8.57 -4.99
CA ASP A 242 8.50 8.51 -5.32
C ASP A 242 9.04 7.12 -4.97
N TYR A 243 9.23 6.28 -5.99
CA TYR A 243 9.84 4.94 -5.85
C TYR A 243 11.37 4.99 -6.04
N GLY A 244 11.98 6.18 -6.14
CA GLY A 244 13.40 6.34 -6.40
C GLY A 244 13.85 5.60 -7.67
N THR A 245 14.88 4.76 -7.55
CA THR A 245 15.40 3.99 -8.70
C THR A 245 14.57 2.75 -9.04
N LEU A 246 13.51 2.44 -8.27
CA LEU A 246 12.57 1.37 -8.57
C LEU A 246 11.48 1.76 -9.57
N THR A 247 11.26 3.06 -9.83
CA THR A 247 10.23 3.53 -10.79
C THR A 247 10.18 2.74 -12.11
N PRO A 248 11.30 2.45 -12.83
CA PRO A 248 11.23 1.67 -14.08
C PRO A 248 10.90 0.18 -13.89
N LYS A 249 11.04 -0.34 -12.66
CA LYS A 249 10.79 -1.74 -12.27
C LYS A 249 9.36 -1.98 -11.80
N MET A 250 8.61 -0.91 -11.53
CA MET A 250 7.21 -0.99 -11.12
C MET A 250 6.32 -1.42 -12.29
N LYS A 251 5.44 -2.37 -12.03
CA LYS A 251 4.38 -2.85 -12.92
C LYS A 251 3.09 -2.94 -12.14
N TRP A 252 2.05 -2.33 -12.69
CA TRP A 252 0.70 -2.45 -12.17
C TRP A 252 -0.15 -3.28 -13.11
N PHE A 253 -1.13 -3.96 -12.53
CA PHE A 253 -2.25 -4.53 -13.23
C PHE A 253 -3.54 -4.14 -12.53
N CYS A 254 -4.47 -3.59 -13.31
CA CYS A 254 -5.79 -3.25 -12.85
C CYS A 254 -6.82 -3.56 -13.93
N ARG A 255 -7.89 -4.26 -13.53
CA ARG A 255 -9.05 -4.49 -14.39
C ARG A 255 -9.97 -3.26 -14.34
N PRO A 256 -10.51 -2.80 -15.49
CA PRO A 256 -11.47 -1.71 -15.50
C PRO A 256 -12.66 -1.98 -14.58
N GLY A 257 -13.05 -1.00 -13.77
CA GLY A 257 -14.15 -1.11 -12.81
C GLY A 257 -13.82 -1.78 -11.48
N ASP A 258 -12.60 -2.30 -11.30
CA ASP A 258 -12.11 -2.73 -9.98
C ASP A 258 -11.90 -1.49 -9.11
N ILE A 259 -12.79 -1.26 -8.15
CA ILE A 259 -12.75 -0.06 -7.30
C ILE A 259 -11.46 0.03 -6.49
N ALA A 260 -10.76 -1.08 -6.23
CA ALA A 260 -9.50 -1.01 -5.51
C ALA A 260 -8.49 -0.14 -6.28
N CYS A 261 -8.33 -0.36 -7.59
CA CYS A 261 -7.28 0.23 -8.41
C CYS A 261 -7.77 1.12 -9.58
N ASP A 262 -9.09 1.23 -9.77
CA ASP A 262 -9.76 2.06 -10.80
C ASP A 262 -10.93 2.86 -10.20
N ALA A 263 -10.68 3.45 -9.03
CA ALA A 263 -11.55 4.41 -8.40
C ALA A 263 -11.51 5.79 -9.09
N PRO A 264 -12.59 6.58 -8.96
CA PRO A 264 -12.52 8.01 -9.19
C PRO A 264 -11.42 8.68 -8.35
N LEU A 265 -10.85 9.77 -8.88
CA LEU A 265 -9.61 10.33 -8.32
C LEU A 265 -9.83 11.17 -7.05
N ARG A 266 -11.00 11.80 -6.93
CA ARG A 266 -11.28 12.79 -5.87
C ARG A 266 -12.30 12.25 -4.89
N LEU A 267 -11.80 11.39 -3.99
CA LEU A 267 -12.56 10.68 -2.97
C LEU A 267 -12.02 10.94 -1.54
N GLY A 268 -11.36 12.06 -1.25
CA GLY A 268 -10.50 12.27 -0.07
C GLY A 268 -11.07 11.84 1.29
N ILE A 269 -12.38 11.93 1.53
CA ILE A 269 -12.99 11.47 2.79
C ILE A 269 -13.08 9.94 2.93
N LEU A 270 -13.10 9.19 1.82
CA LEU A 270 -13.20 7.74 1.81
C LEU A 270 -11.92 7.05 2.30
N PRO A 271 -10.70 7.41 1.84
CA PRO A 271 -9.46 6.91 2.42
C PRO A 271 -9.36 7.22 3.91
N LEU A 272 -9.81 8.40 4.36
CA LEU A 272 -9.84 8.73 5.79
C LEU A 272 -10.76 7.77 6.57
N ALA A 273 -11.96 7.53 6.05
CA ALA A 273 -12.89 6.56 6.65
C ALA A 273 -12.30 5.14 6.65
N ALA A 274 -11.64 4.74 5.56
CA ALA A 274 -10.96 3.45 5.44
C ALA A 274 -9.82 3.31 6.48
N ASN A 275 -9.03 4.36 6.70
CA ASN A 275 -7.99 4.36 7.72
C ASN A 275 -8.58 4.24 9.14
N VAL A 276 -9.68 4.93 9.44
CA VAL A 276 -10.36 4.80 10.74
C VAL A 276 -10.92 3.40 10.92
N PHE A 277 -11.63 2.85 9.92
CA PHE A 277 -12.14 1.48 9.98
C PHE A 277 -11.02 0.45 10.05
N GLY A 278 -9.87 0.74 9.45
CA GLY A 278 -8.71 -0.14 9.47
C GLY A 278 -8.09 -0.31 10.86
N GLN A 279 -8.46 0.54 11.83
CA GLN A 279 -8.06 0.45 13.24
C GLN A 279 -9.11 -0.23 14.14
N MET A 280 -10.21 -0.73 13.57
CA MET A 280 -11.35 -1.24 14.33
C MET A 280 -11.48 -2.76 14.22
N HIS A 281 -11.96 -3.38 15.28
CA HIS A 281 -12.35 -4.78 15.30
C HIS A 281 -13.85 -4.93 14.96
N PHE A 282 -14.12 -5.80 14.00
CA PHE A 282 -15.47 -6.19 13.57
C PHE A 282 -15.79 -7.61 14.05
N THR A 283 -15.83 -7.80 15.37
CA THR A 283 -16.18 -9.08 16.01
C THR A 283 -17.69 -9.15 16.30
N PHE A 284 -18.43 -10.02 15.60
CA PHE A 284 -19.90 -10.08 15.73
C PHE A 284 -20.37 -10.51 17.13
N ALA A 285 -19.61 -11.35 17.82
CA ALA A 285 -19.88 -11.75 19.20
C ALA A 285 -19.59 -10.65 20.25
N ALA A 286 -18.94 -9.54 19.86
CA ALA A 286 -18.54 -8.46 20.76
C ALA A 286 -18.91 -7.06 20.20
N PRO A 287 -20.19 -6.75 19.97
CA PRO A 287 -20.61 -5.49 19.32
C PRO A 287 -20.25 -4.22 20.12
N GLY A 288 -20.01 -4.34 21.43
CA GLY A 288 -19.52 -3.22 22.25
C GLY A 288 -18.10 -2.78 21.89
N LEU A 289 -17.26 -3.71 21.38
CA LEU A 289 -15.88 -3.44 20.98
C LEU A 289 -15.84 -2.46 19.80
N LEU A 290 -16.76 -2.59 18.85
CA LEU A 290 -16.88 -1.69 17.70
C LEU A 290 -17.03 -0.22 18.13
N LEU A 291 -17.85 0.04 19.14
CA LEU A 291 -18.08 1.39 19.65
C LEU A 291 -16.87 1.93 20.40
N THR A 292 -16.18 1.09 21.18
CA THR A 292 -14.97 1.49 21.91
C THR A 292 -13.81 1.75 20.96
N ASP A 293 -13.66 0.94 19.93
CA ASP A 293 -12.61 1.10 18.91
C ASP A 293 -12.83 2.35 18.09
N PHE A 294 -14.07 2.59 17.65
CA PHE A 294 -14.40 3.84 16.97
C PHE A 294 -14.07 5.08 17.84
N ALA A 295 -14.45 5.04 19.11
CA ALA A 295 -14.14 6.14 20.04
C ALA A 295 -12.62 6.32 20.23
N ALA A 296 -11.87 5.22 20.33
CA ALA A 296 -10.41 5.25 20.44
C ALA A 296 -9.75 5.80 19.17
N ALA A 297 -10.08 5.25 18.00
CA ALA A 297 -9.54 5.67 16.71
C ALA A 297 -9.86 7.14 16.40
N ALA A 298 -11.10 7.57 16.63
CA ALA A 298 -11.50 8.97 16.43
C ALA A 298 -10.80 9.92 17.41
N SER A 299 -10.62 9.50 18.67
CA SER A 299 -9.92 10.31 19.68
C SER A 299 -8.42 10.43 19.37
N ASP A 300 -7.78 9.34 18.95
CA ASP A 300 -6.36 9.35 18.56
C ASP A 300 -6.13 10.19 17.29
N LEU A 301 -6.97 10.01 16.26
CA LEU A 301 -6.95 10.84 15.05
C LEU A 301 -7.07 12.33 15.40
N ALA A 302 -8.05 12.70 16.21
CA ALA A 302 -8.24 14.09 16.64
C ALA A 302 -7.01 14.59 17.41
N ALA A 303 -6.49 13.80 18.34
CA ALA A 303 -5.35 14.18 19.17
C ALA A 303 -4.07 14.38 18.34
N ARG A 304 -3.78 13.49 17.39
CA ARG A 304 -2.62 13.61 16.49
C ARG A 304 -2.76 14.76 15.52
N THR A 305 -3.96 14.97 14.98
CA THR A 305 -4.22 16.11 14.09
C THR A 305 -4.02 17.43 14.84
N ILE A 306 -4.55 17.54 16.06
CA ILE A 306 -4.31 18.69 16.94
C ILE A 306 -2.82 18.83 17.22
N ALA A 307 -2.14 17.76 17.62
CA ALA A 307 -0.72 17.83 17.92
C ALA A 307 0.12 18.31 16.72
N HIS A 308 -0.11 17.75 15.53
CA HIS A 308 0.58 18.14 14.29
C HIS A 308 0.41 19.62 13.99
N VAL A 309 -0.86 20.07 13.95
CA VAL A 309 -1.19 21.48 13.73
C VAL A 309 -0.54 22.35 14.80
N PHE A 310 -0.44 21.88 16.06
CA PHE A 310 0.23 22.61 17.14
C PHE A 310 1.75 22.67 17.06
N THR A 311 2.36 21.65 16.50
CA THR A 311 3.82 21.57 16.33
C THR A 311 4.32 22.26 15.08
N ASP A 312 3.49 22.43 14.05
CA ASP A 312 3.86 23.13 12.82
C ASP A 312 3.47 24.63 12.88
N PRO A 313 4.45 25.55 13.06
CA PRO A 313 4.18 26.98 13.17
C PRO A 313 3.69 27.63 11.87
N ASP A 314 3.86 26.97 10.73
CA ASP A 314 3.56 27.53 9.41
C ASP A 314 2.26 26.94 8.81
N PHE A 315 1.60 26.00 9.49
CA PHE A 315 0.43 25.27 9.01
C PHE A 315 -0.66 26.17 8.41
N ALA A 316 -1.12 27.22 9.12
CA ALA A 316 -2.22 28.06 8.60
C ALA A 316 -1.82 29.01 7.47
N THR A 317 -0.53 29.08 7.13
CA THR A 317 -0.02 29.77 5.93
C THR A 317 0.49 28.80 4.88
N SER A 318 0.46 27.49 5.17
CA SER A 318 0.87 26.42 4.27
C SER A 318 -0.32 25.94 3.42
N ASP A 319 0.03 25.25 2.33
CA ASP A 319 -0.93 24.59 1.46
C ASP A 319 -1.42 23.23 2.00
N GLU A 320 -0.80 22.70 3.08
CA GLU A 320 -1.21 21.43 3.69
C GLU A 320 -2.58 21.56 4.35
N SER A 321 -3.57 20.80 3.89
CA SER A 321 -4.94 20.85 4.43
C SER A 321 -5.08 20.07 5.74
N VAL A 322 -6.16 20.33 6.49
CA VAL A 322 -6.50 19.50 7.65
C VAL A 322 -6.77 18.06 7.21
N LEU A 323 -7.36 17.86 6.03
CA LEU A 323 -7.62 16.53 5.48
C LEU A 323 -6.31 15.78 5.19
N ASP A 324 -5.29 16.45 4.64
CA ASP A 324 -3.96 15.86 4.41
C ASP A 324 -3.33 15.38 5.72
N VAL A 325 -3.43 16.20 6.77
CA VAL A 325 -2.94 15.84 8.11
C VAL A 325 -3.72 14.64 8.65
N MET A 326 -5.06 14.66 8.57
CA MET A 326 -5.91 13.56 9.03
C MET A 326 -5.61 12.26 8.28
N LEU A 327 -5.44 12.30 6.96
CA LEU A 327 -5.07 11.15 6.14
C LEU A 327 -3.72 10.58 6.58
N ARG A 328 -2.72 11.44 6.79
CA ARG A 328 -1.39 11.03 7.25
C ARG A 328 -1.41 10.41 8.64
N VAL A 329 -2.04 11.06 9.62
CA VAL A 329 -1.98 10.60 11.02
C VAL A 329 -2.94 9.46 11.33
N SER A 330 -3.96 9.23 10.48
CA SER A 330 -4.87 8.08 10.59
C SER A 330 -4.26 6.77 10.06
N ASP A 331 -3.18 6.84 9.29
CA ASP A 331 -2.40 5.66 8.91
C ASP A 331 -1.44 5.27 10.05
N ARG A 332 -1.70 4.12 10.68
CA ARG A 332 -0.91 3.55 11.79
C ARG A 332 -0.17 2.26 11.38
N THR A 333 0.00 2.03 10.08
CA THR A 333 0.69 0.83 9.57
C THR A 333 2.20 0.88 9.82
N GLU A 334 2.81 2.07 9.78
CA GLU A 334 4.25 2.25 10.01
C GLU A 334 4.58 3.00 11.32
N ASP A 335 3.77 4.00 11.68
CA ASP A 335 3.98 4.75 12.93
C ASP A 335 3.24 4.07 14.08
N THR A 336 3.98 3.54 15.06
CA THR A 336 3.45 3.03 16.33
C THR A 336 3.81 3.92 17.52
N SER A 337 4.33 5.12 17.25
CA SER A 337 4.71 6.06 18.32
C SER A 337 3.49 6.46 19.13
N PRO A 338 3.65 6.66 20.46
CA PRO A 338 2.59 7.20 21.29
C PRO A 338 2.04 8.51 20.72
N THR A 339 0.76 8.79 20.98
CA THR A 339 0.15 10.07 20.63
C THR A 339 1.00 11.21 21.21
N PRO A 340 1.39 12.20 20.39
CA PRO A 340 2.20 13.30 20.88
C PRO A 340 1.46 14.09 21.99
N PRO A 341 2.18 14.78 22.89
CA PRO A 341 1.56 15.58 23.93
C PRO A 341 0.61 16.62 23.35
N LEU A 342 -0.60 16.68 23.89
CA LEU A 342 -1.57 17.71 23.54
C LEU A 342 -1.13 19.08 24.08
N PRO A 343 -1.52 20.18 23.41
CA PRO A 343 -1.28 21.52 23.90
C PRO A 343 -1.96 21.75 25.26
N SER A 344 -1.29 22.53 26.11
CA SER A 344 -1.85 22.93 27.40
C SER A 344 -3.07 23.84 27.24
N PRO A 345 -3.96 23.92 28.25
CA PRO A 345 -5.11 24.84 28.20
C PRO A 345 -4.73 26.30 27.95
N GLN A 346 -3.53 26.71 28.38
CA GLN A 346 -3.03 28.07 28.13
C GLN A 346 -2.65 28.26 26.67
N GLU A 347 -1.94 27.31 26.06
CA GLU A 347 -1.58 27.35 24.64
C GLU A 347 -2.83 27.38 23.75
N VAL A 348 -3.84 26.58 24.08
CA VAL A 348 -5.14 26.59 23.39
C VAL A 348 -5.81 27.97 23.53
N SER A 349 -5.83 28.53 24.74
CA SER A 349 -6.45 29.85 25.00
C SER A 349 -5.74 30.97 24.22
N ASP A 350 -4.41 30.99 24.22
CA ASP A 350 -3.61 32.00 23.54
C ASP A 350 -3.82 31.94 22.03
N ALA A 351 -3.90 30.74 21.46
CA ALA A 351 -4.14 30.55 20.05
C ALA A 351 -5.57 30.94 19.63
N VAL A 352 -6.59 30.66 20.44
CA VAL A 352 -7.96 31.17 20.20
C VAL A 352 -8.03 32.69 20.26
N GLN A 353 -7.36 33.32 21.23
CA GLN A 353 -7.33 34.80 21.32
C GLN A 353 -6.64 35.43 20.11
N TRP A 354 -5.58 34.81 19.61
CA TRP A 354 -4.92 35.24 18.38
C TRP A 354 -5.83 35.09 17.16
N ALA A 355 -6.48 33.93 17.02
CA ALA A 355 -7.41 33.58 15.94
C ALA A 355 -8.51 34.62 15.75
N LEU A 356 -9.09 35.06 16.86
CA LEU A 356 -10.19 36.02 16.89
C LEU A 356 -9.72 37.47 16.81
N GLY A 357 -8.43 37.73 17.00
CA GLY A 357 -7.81 39.04 16.99
C GLY A 357 -6.87 39.24 15.80
N PRO A 358 -5.55 39.37 16.03
CA PRO A 358 -4.59 39.74 14.99
C PRO A 358 -4.42 38.70 13.87
N GLY A 359 -4.71 37.42 14.15
CA GLY A 359 -4.60 36.32 13.19
C GLY A 359 -5.81 36.09 12.30
N ARG A 360 -6.92 36.76 12.61
CA ARG A 360 -8.21 36.52 11.97
C ARG A 360 -8.19 36.47 10.44
N PRO A 361 -7.53 37.39 9.70
CA PRO A 361 -7.50 37.33 8.24
C PRO A 361 -6.79 36.08 7.70
N ILE A 362 -5.79 35.57 8.42
CA ILE A 362 -5.04 34.36 8.04
C ILE A 362 -5.95 33.13 8.23
N VAL A 363 -6.63 33.06 9.37
CA VAL A 363 -7.56 31.96 9.68
C VAL A 363 -8.74 31.94 8.71
N GLU A 364 -9.33 33.11 8.41
CA GLU A 364 -10.43 33.21 7.44
C GLU A 364 -9.97 32.79 6.04
N ALA A 365 -8.76 33.16 5.62
CA ALA A 365 -8.18 32.71 4.35
C ALA A 365 -7.92 31.20 4.32
N LYS A 366 -7.35 30.64 5.40
CA LYS A 366 -7.13 29.20 5.52
C LYS A 366 -8.44 28.43 5.48
N LEU A 367 -9.46 28.82 6.26
CA LEU A 367 -10.76 28.16 6.25
C LEU A 367 -11.46 28.20 4.89
N ALA A 368 -11.30 29.30 4.13
CA ALA A 368 -11.79 29.37 2.77
C ALA A 368 -11.07 28.37 1.84
N ALA A 369 -9.74 28.30 1.92
CA ALA A 369 -8.94 27.34 1.17
C ALA A 369 -9.25 25.89 1.55
N GLU A 370 -9.45 25.58 2.83
CA GLU A 370 -9.86 24.26 3.32
C GLU A 370 -11.23 23.86 2.75
N ALA A 371 -12.19 24.79 2.68
CA ALA A 371 -13.51 24.51 2.14
C ALA A 371 -13.49 24.25 0.62
N GLU A 372 -12.67 25.01 -0.11
CA GLU A 372 -12.45 24.81 -1.55
C GLU A 372 -11.73 23.48 -1.81
N GLY A 373 -10.59 23.24 -1.15
CA GLY A 373 -9.84 21.99 -1.24
C GLY A 373 -10.68 20.77 -0.88
N PHE A 374 -11.43 20.82 0.24
CA PHE A 374 -12.31 19.71 0.61
C PHE A 374 -13.39 19.43 -0.44
N ALA A 375 -13.96 20.47 -1.07
CA ALA A 375 -14.93 20.26 -2.15
C ALA A 375 -14.27 19.68 -3.40
N GLU A 376 -13.05 20.12 -3.73
CA GLU A 376 -12.27 19.59 -4.85
C GLU A 376 -11.87 18.14 -4.64
N ASP A 377 -11.34 17.81 -3.46
CA ASP A 377 -10.87 16.48 -3.04
C ASP A 377 -12.00 15.44 -2.99
N ASN A 378 -13.26 15.87 -2.95
CA ASN A 378 -14.42 14.99 -2.81
C ASN A 378 -15.42 15.10 -3.96
N ALA A 379 -15.08 15.85 -5.02
CA ALA A 379 -16.08 16.14 -6.05
C ALA A 379 -16.35 14.98 -7.02
N ASP A 380 -15.68 13.84 -6.87
CA ASP A 380 -16.00 12.61 -7.60
C ASP A 380 -16.83 11.59 -6.79
N ILE A 381 -17.16 11.86 -5.51
CA ILE A 381 -18.01 10.98 -4.69
C ILE A 381 -19.35 10.61 -5.39
N PRO A 382 -20.06 11.53 -6.07
CA PRO A 382 -21.29 11.17 -6.77
C PRO A 382 -21.10 10.06 -7.81
N GLN A 383 -19.92 9.95 -8.44
CA GLN A 383 -19.63 8.94 -9.45
C GLN A 383 -19.68 7.50 -8.89
N LEU A 384 -19.53 7.33 -7.57
CA LEU A 384 -19.66 6.02 -6.91
C LEU A 384 -21.06 5.43 -7.01
N TRP A 385 -22.08 6.29 -7.16
CA TRP A 385 -23.48 5.88 -7.34
C TRP A 385 -23.90 5.85 -8.81
N GLU A 386 -23.14 6.52 -9.70
CA GLU A 386 -23.44 6.62 -11.13
C GLU A 386 -22.84 5.47 -11.94
N LYS A 387 -21.70 4.96 -11.50
CA LYS A 387 -21.04 3.77 -12.05
C LYS A 387 -21.31 2.59 -11.13
N PRO A 388 -21.26 1.35 -11.63
CA PRO A 388 -21.63 0.18 -10.83
C PRO A 388 -20.55 -0.21 -9.81
N TYR A 389 -19.80 0.73 -9.23
CA TYR A 389 -18.74 0.44 -8.28
C TYR A 389 -19.26 -0.26 -7.02
N LEU A 390 -20.50 0.02 -6.61
CA LEU A 390 -21.13 -0.61 -5.45
C LEU A 390 -21.54 -2.09 -5.71
N GLU A 391 -21.89 -2.47 -6.95
CA GLU A 391 -22.25 -3.86 -7.28
C GLU A 391 -21.13 -4.65 -7.96
N LEU A 392 -20.33 -3.99 -8.81
CA LEU A 392 -19.27 -4.59 -9.64
C LEU A 392 -17.86 -4.38 -9.07
N GLY A 393 -17.61 -3.37 -8.23
CA GLY A 393 -16.25 -3.04 -7.78
C GLY A 393 -15.57 -4.18 -7.04
N PHE A 394 -16.22 -4.70 -5.99
CA PHE A 394 -15.71 -5.85 -5.25
C PHE A 394 -15.74 -7.15 -6.07
N VAL A 395 -16.72 -7.33 -6.94
CA VAL A 395 -16.83 -8.52 -7.80
C VAL A 395 -15.68 -8.56 -8.81
N GLN A 396 -15.36 -7.43 -9.44
CA GLN A 396 -14.25 -7.31 -10.40
C GLN A 396 -12.92 -7.56 -9.70
N HIS A 397 -12.79 -7.10 -8.46
CA HIS A 397 -11.65 -7.39 -7.60
C HIS A 397 -11.53 -8.89 -7.27
N LEU A 398 -12.62 -9.60 -7.01
CA LEU A 398 -12.58 -11.06 -6.84
C LEU A 398 -12.38 -11.82 -8.16
N TYR A 399 -12.64 -11.19 -9.30
CA TYR A 399 -12.59 -11.86 -10.59
C TYR A 399 -11.15 -12.19 -11.04
N TYR A 400 -10.10 -11.65 -10.42
CA TYR A 400 -8.72 -12.06 -10.74
C TYR A 400 -8.47 -13.56 -10.47
N TRP A 401 -9.28 -14.20 -9.62
CA TRP A 401 -9.24 -15.65 -9.41
C TRP A 401 -9.83 -16.46 -10.56
N ASP A 402 -10.59 -15.82 -11.46
CA ASP A 402 -11.08 -16.50 -12.66
C ASP A 402 -9.98 -16.56 -13.72
N ASN A 403 -9.25 -17.68 -13.73
CA ASN A 403 -8.22 -18.01 -14.71
C ASN A 403 -8.45 -19.43 -15.24
N PHE A 404 -9.49 -19.62 -16.07
CA PHE A 404 -9.64 -20.89 -16.77
C PHE A 404 -8.51 -21.05 -17.81
N PRO A 405 -7.65 -22.08 -17.69
CA PRO A 405 -6.64 -22.36 -18.71
C PRO A 405 -7.32 -22.73 -20.04
N ASP A 406 -6.61 -22.50 -21.15
CA ASP A 406 -6.99 -22.94 -22.50
C ASP A 406 -8.28 -22.34 -23.08
N ASN A 407 -8.76 -21.22 -22.54
CA ASN A 407 -9.93 -20.50 -23.08
C ASN A 407 -9.57 -19.49 -24.19
N GLY A 408 -8.29 -19.39 -24.57
CA GLY A 408 -7.80 -18.48 -25.62
C GLY A 408 -7.67 -17.01 -25.21
N ARG A 409 -7.84 -16.68 -23.92
CA ARG A 409 -7.66 -15.32 -23.37
C ARG A 409 -6.26 -15.19 -22.75
N ASP A 410 -5.55 -14.11 -23.10
CA ASP A 410 -4.27 -13.74 -22.48
C ASP A 410 -4.52 -13.07 -21.11
N TRP A 411 -4.61 -13.91 -20.08
CA TRP A 411 -4.88 -13.47 -18.72
C TRP A 411 -3.72 -12.64 -18.14
N GLU A 412 -3.99 -11.87 -17.10
CA GLU A 412 -2.94 -11.09 -16.43
C GLU A 412 -1.87 -11.96 -15.79
N SER A 413 -2.26 -13.09 -15.20
CA SER A 413 -1.35 -14.08 -14.64
C SER A 413 -0.38 -14.55 -15.71
N GLU A 414 -0.86 -14.91 -16.90
CA GLU A 414 -0.04 -15.33 -18.05
C GLU A 414 0.95 -14.25 -18.51
N ARG A 415 0.52 -12.98 -18.51
CA ARG A 415 1.41 -11.84 -18.81
C ARG A 415 2.49 -11.66 -17.74
N MET A 416 2.13 -11.77 -16.46
CA MET A 416 3.09 -11.69 -15.36
C MET A 416 4.07 -12.86 -15.37
N ILE A 417 3.60 -14.09 -15.59
CA ILE A 417 4.45 -15.29 -15.70
C ILE A 417 5.52 -15.08 -16.77
N ARG A 418 5.12 -14.61 -17.97
CA ARG A 418 6.07 -14.31 -19.05
C ARG A 418 7.07 -13.22 -18.65
N TRP A 419 6.58 -12.12 -18.09
CA TRP A 419 7.43 -11.01 -17.67
C TRP A 419 8.44 -11.41 -16.58
N ILE A 420 8.02 -12.15 -15.56
CA ILE A 420 8.91 -12.63 -14.48
C ILE A 420 9.90 -13.66 -15.04
N THR A 421 9.46 -14.54 -15.93
CA THR A 421 10.34 -15.53 -16.59
C THR A 421 11.41 -14.84 -17.42
N ASP A 422 11.06 -13.79 -18.18
CA ASP A 422 12.02 -12.99 -18.93
C ASP A 422 13.01 -12.28 -18.01
N LEU A 423 12.54 -11.68 -16.91
CA LEU A 423 13.41 -11.08 -15.89
C LEU A 423 14.38 -12.11 -15.29
N ALA A 424 13.88 -13.29 -14.92
CA ALA A 424 14.70 -14.34 -14.32
C ALA A 424 15.75 -14.86 -15.30
N ARG A 425 15.38 -15.05 -16.58
CA ARG A 425 16.33 -15.40 -17.65
C ARG A 425 17.40 -14.33 -17.80
N GLU A 426 17.03 -13.06 -17.85
CA GLU A 426 17.98 -11.94 -17.95
C GLU A 426 18.94 -11.88 -16.76
N GLN A 427 18.47 -12.18 -15.54
CA GLN A 427 19.34 -12.27 -14.36
C GLN A 427 20.30 -13.46 -14.44
N SER A 428 19.82 -14.66 -14.78
CA SER A 428 20.67 -15.85 -14.93
C SER A 428 21.73 -15.70 -16.03
N GLU A 429 21.37 -15.04 -17.13
CA GLU A 429 22.22 -14.90 -18.33
C GLU A 429 23.08 -13.63 -18.31
N ALA A 430 22.93 -12.78 -17.28
CA ALA A 430 23.71 -11.57 -17.13
C ALA A 430 25.22 -11.91 -17.09
N PRO A 431 26.06 -11.22 -17.88
CA PRO A 431 27.50 -11.40 -17.78
C PRO A 431 27.95 -11.15 -16.33
N PRO A 432 28.91 -11.94 -15.79
CA PRO A 432 29.45 -11.66 -14.47
C PRO A 432 29.95 -10.22 -14.43
N ALA A 433 29.51 -9.46 -13.42
CA ALA A 433 29.86 -8.06 -13.28
C ALA A 433 31.37 -7.88 -13.50
N PRO A 434 31.82 -7.00 -14.41
CA PRO A 434 33.24 -6.78 -14.60
C PRO A 434 33.83 -6.38 -13.24
N ALA A 435 34.89 -7.09 -12.83
CA ALA A 435 35.62 -6.76 -11.62
C ALA A 435 35.90 -5.25 -11.62
N ALA A 436 35.49 -4.58 -10.54
CA ALA A 436 35.64 -3.14 -10.40
C ALA A 436 37.04 -2.72 -10.88
N PRO A 437 37.16 -1.85 -11.89
CA PRO A 437 38.46 -1.39 -12.32
C PRO A 437 39.14 -0.72 -11.13
N ALA A 438 40.38 -1.13 -10.84
CA ALA A 438 41.21 -0.40 -9.90
C ALA A 438 41.21 1.08 -10.27
N GLU A 439 40.84 1.91 -9.31
CA GLU A 439 40.71 3.35 -9.42
C GLU A 439 41.94 3.94 -10.12
N SER A 440 41.75 4.33 -11.37
CA SER A 440 42.77 4.92 -12.23
C SER A 440 42.22 6.24 -12.72
N ALA A 441 42.80 7.31 -12.18
CA ALA A 441 42.45 8.70 -12.42
C ALA A 441 42.16 9.01 -13.90
N ALA A 442 41.01 9.66 -14.12
CA ALA A 442 40.59 10.19 -15.40
C ALA A 442 41.56 11.26 -15.95
N PRO A 443 41.53 11.46 -17.27
CA PRO A 443 41.45 12.81 -17.82
C PRO A 443 40.10 13.03 -18.52
N SER A 444 39.58 14.24 -18.29
CA SER A 444 38.35 14.80 -18.83
C SER A 444 38.36 14.96 -20.36
N GLU A 445 37.28 14.55 -21.04
CA GLU A 445 36.88 15.15 -22.31
C GLU A 445 35.36 15.40 -22.35
N SER A 446 35.03 16.62 -22.77
CA SER A 446 33.68 17.15 -22.96
C SER A 446 33.05 16.66 -24.27
N GLY A 447 31.86 16.06 -24.21
CA GLY A 447 31.07 15.67 -25.37
C GLY A 447 29.62 16.19 -25.26
N ALA A 448 29.16 16.87 -26.32
CA ALA A 448 27.89 17.58 -26.45
C ALA A 448 26.62 16.68 -26.41
N PRO A 449 25.40 17.25 -26.23
CA PRO A 449 24.17 16.49 -26.05
C PRO A 449 23.80 15.65 -27.29
N GLN A 450 23.50 14.38 -27.08
CA GLN A 450 23.01 13.46 -28.12
C GLN A 450 21.52 13.71 -28.36
N VAL A 451 21.17 14.01 -29.62
CA VAL A 451 19.81 14.21 -30.12
C VAL A 451 19.19 12.84 -30.43
N ILE A 452 18.04 12.56 -29.84
CA ILE A 452 17.24 11.35 -30.12
C ILE A 452 16.64 11.47 -31.54
N PRO A 453 16.87 10.53 -32.47
CA PRO A 453 16.27 10.57 -33.79
C PRO A 453 14.76 10.19 -33.75
N PRO A 454 13.93 10.74 -34.64
CA PRO A 454 12.50 10.42 -34.69
C PRO A 454 12.25 8.98 -35.17
N VAL A 455 11.34 8.30 -34.47
CA VAL A 455 10.84 6.95 -34.81
C VAL A 455 10.07 7.02 -36.13
N ASN A 456 10.47 6.19 -37.09
CA ASN A 456 9.87 6.08 -38.41
C ASN A 456 8.53 5.29 -38.32
N PRO A 457 7.39 5.81 -38.81
CA PRO A 457 6.11 5.12 -38.76
C PRO A 457 6.05 4.07 -39.87
N GLY A 458 6.22 2.79 -39.51
CA GLY A 458 6.17 1.74 -40.53
C GLY A 458 6.49 0.33 -40.06
N TYR A 459 5.77 -0.17 -39.05
CA TYR A 459 5.55 -1.61 -38.91
C TYR A 459 4.08 -1.82 -38.58
N LEU A 460 3.29 -2.10 -39.63
CA LEU A 460 1.94 -2.63 -39.48
C LEU A 460 2.11 -4.08 -39.05
N ALA A 461 1.79 -4.36 -37.78
CA ALA A 461 1.54 -5.73 -37.34
C ALA A 461 0.39 -6.31 -38.21
N PRO A 462 0.43 -7.60 -38.56
CA PRO A 462 -0.72 -8.24 -39.20
C PRO A 462 -1.95 -8.08 -38.30
N PRO A 463 -3.17 -7.93 -38.87
CA PRO A 463 -4.37 -7.74 -38.07
C PRO A 463 -4.54 -8.95 -37.13
N ALA A 464 -4.68 -8.64 -35.84
CA ALA A 464 -5.07 -9.63 -34.84
C ALA A 464 -6.39 -10.30 -35.28
N PRO A 465 -6.56 -11.61 -35.07
CA PRO A 465 -7.89 -12.21 -35.18
C PRO A 465 -8.85 -11.47 -34.24
N GLU A 466 -10.13 -11.35 -34.63
CA GLU A 466 -11.16 -10.69 -33.83
C GLU A 466 -11.14 -11.26 -32.40
N GLN A 467 -10.63 -10.46 -31.48
CA GLN A 467 -10.60 -10.77 -30.05
C GLN A 467 -11.99 -10.50 -29.48
N GLU A 468 -12.56 -11.50 -28.83
CA GLU A 468 -13.77 -11.32 -28.03
C GLU A 468 -13.42 -10.37 -26.86
N SER A 469 -14.13 -9.24 -26.80
CA SER A 469 -13.91 -8.18 -25.81
C SER A 469 -14.11 -8.69 -24.39
N ILE A 470 -13.35 -8.11 -23.45
CA ILE A 470 -13.60 -8.29 -22.01
C ILE A 470 -15.05 -7.88 -21.72
N PRO A 471 -15.85 -8.69 -21.02
CA PRO A 471 -17.18 -8.31 -20.55
C PRO A 471 -17.10 -6.98 -19.81
N THR A 472 -17.84 -5.98 -20.28
CA THR A 472 -17.89 -4.64 -19.65
C THR A 472 -19.24 -4.40 -18.98
N THR A 473 -20.15 -5.37 -19.07
CA THR A 473 -21.51 -5.29 -18.54
C THR A 473 -21.87 -6.51 -17.70
N PHE A 474 -22.77 -6.32 -16.72
CA PHE A 474 -23.23 -7.38 -15.81
C PHE A 474 -23.85 -8.57 -16.56
N ASP A 475 -24.59 -8.32 -17.64
CA ASP A 475 -25.21 -9.36 -18.46
C ASP A 475 -24.17 -10.20 -19.23
N GLU A 476 -23.09 -9.58 -19.71
CA GLU A 476 -21.97 -10.31 -20.35
C GLU A 476 -21.22 -11.17 -19.32
N ILE A 477 -21.09 -10.69 -18.09
CA ILE A 477 -20.48 -11.42 -16.97
C ILE A 477 -21.34 -12.63 -16.60
N LEU A 478 -22.64 -12.45 -16.34
CA LEU A 478 -23.55 -13.56 -16.02
C LEU A 478 -23.58 -14.62 -17.13
N LYS A 479 -23.59 -14.17 -18.39
CA LYS A 479 -23.55 -15.04 -19.56
C LYS A 479 -22.23 -15.81 -19.67
N SER A 480 -21.10 -15.20 -19.34
CA SER A 480 -19.79 -15.89 -19.29
C SER A 480 -19.72 -16.95 -18.19
N LEU A 481 -20.47 -16.75 -17.10
CA LEU A 481 -20.60 -17.69 -15.98
C LEU A 481 -21.65 -18.80 -16.22
N GLY A 482 -22.32 -18.80 -17.39
CA GLY A 482 -23.41 -19.75 -17.69
C GLY A 482 -24.68 -19.53 -16.86
N ILE A 483 -24.81 -18.38 -16.19
CA ILE A 483 -25.96 -18.01 -15.38
C ILE A 483 -26.90 -17.18 -16.27
N SER A 484 -28.08 -17.72 -16.59
CA SER A 484 -29.05 -16.99 -17.40
C SER A 484 -29.60 -15.81 -16.60
N ALA A 485 -29.48 -14.60 -17.14
CA ALA A 485 -30.13 -13.40 -16.62
C ALA A 485 -31.65 -13.48 -16.87
N GLU A 486 -32.36 -14.37 -16.18
CA GLU A 486 -33.80 -14.27 -16.01
C GLU A 486 -34.16 -14.32 -14.52
N PRO A 487 -34.79 -13.28 -13.97
CA PRO A 487 -35.33 -13.35 -12.62
C PRO A 487 -36.63 -14.17 -12.65
N GLY A 488 -36.57 -15.38 -12.09
CA GLY A 488 -37.74 -16.08 -11.55
C GLY A 488 -38.50 -17.00 -12.50
N LYS A 489 -38.28 -18.30 -12.29
CA LYS A 489 -39.36 -19.20 -11.88
C LYS A 489 -38.96 -19.95 -10.62
#